data_AF-A0A7K0LMR9-F1
#
_entry.id   AF-A0A7K0LMR9-F1
#
_cell.length_a   1.000
_cell.length_b   1.000
_cell.length_c   1.000
_cell.angle_alpha   90.00
_cell.angle_beta   90.00
_cell.angle_gamma   90.00
#
_symmetry.space_group_name_H-M   'P 1'
#
loop_
_entity.id
_entity.type
_entity.pdbx_description
1 polymer ?
#
loop_
_entity_poly.entity_id
_entity_poly.type
_entity_poly.pdbx_seq_one_letter_code
_entity_poly.pdbx_strand_id
1 'polypeptide(L)' 'ESERLLRGFLSKALFDAGLYCRADDRGDPVIQLAPPLIMDQSGFDEIEQILRSVLTEASTVL' A
#
# COMPACT_ATOMS: atom_id res chain seq x y z
N GLU A 1 -10.27 10.17 9.73
CA GLU A 1 -8.86 10.01 9.30
C GLU A 1 -8.68 8.95 8.23
N SER A 2 -9.22 7.74 8.41
CA SER A 2 -9.14 6.65 7.42
C SER A 2 -9.54 7.03 5.99
N GLU A 3 -10.66 7.74 5.78
CA GLU A 3 -11.10 8.07 4.41
C GLU A 3 -10.12 9.02 3.68
N ARG A 4 -9.59 10.03 4.39
CA ARG A 4 -8.65 11.01 3.83
C ARG A 4 -7.27 10.38 3.55
N LEU A 5 -6.81 9.48 4.43
CA LEU A 5 -5.52 8.82 4.28
C LEU A 5 -5.57 7.69 3.23
N LEU A 6 -6.58 6.81 3.30
CA LEU A 6 -6.70 5.63 2.43
C LEU A 6 -7.09 5.99 1.00
N ARG A 7 -8.15 6.78 0.84
CA ARG A 7 -8.66 7.16 -0.50
C ARG A 7 -7.92 8.36 -1.08
N GLY A 8 -7.47 9.29 -0.23
CA GLY A 8 -6.84 10.53 -0.68
C GLY A 8 -5.33 10.42 -0.97
N PHE A 9 -4.60 9.59 -0.24
CA PHE A 9 -3.13 9.48 -0.35
C PHE A 9 -2.69 8.08 -0.76
N LEU A 10 -2.99 7.07 0.06
CA LEU A 10 -2.39 5.73 -0.05
C LEU A 10 -2.66 5.05 -1.39
N SER A 11 -3.92 5.04 -1.86
CA SER A 11 -4.27 4.36 -3.11
C SER A 11 -3.49 4.90 -4.31
N LYS A 12 -3.29 6.23 -4.35
CA LYS A 12 -2.54 6.89 -5.42
C LYS A 12 -1.04 6.70 -5.24
N ALA A 13 -0.53 6.92 -4.04
CA ALA A 13 0.91 6.81 -3.74
C ALA A 13 1.45 5.39 -3.98
N LEU A 14 0.70 4.35 -3.59
CA LEU A 14 1.06 2.97 -3.85
C LEU A 14 1.09 2.67 -5.36
N PHE A 15 0.10 3.17 -6.11
CA PHE A 15 0.06 3.01 -7.56
C PHE A 15 1.21 3.73 -8.26
N ASP A 16 1.48 4.98 -7.89
CA ASP A 16 2.58 5.79 -8.46
C ASP A 16 3.95 5.18 -8.12
N ALA A 17 4.09 4.50 -6.98
CA ALA A 17 5.27 3.74 -6.59
C ALA A 17 5.40 2.35 -7.26
N GLY A 18 4.45 1.98 -8.12
CA GLY A 18 4.47 0.71 -8.87
C GLY A 18 3.72 -0.46 -8.23
N LEU A 19 3.09 -0.26 -7.07
CA LEU A 19 2.33 -1.30 -6.37
C LEU A 19 0.82 -1.14 -6.60
N TYR A 20 0.29 -1.92 -7.56
CA TYR A 20 -1.16 -2.02 -7.75
C TYR A 20 -1.78 -2.95 -6.70
N CYS A 21 -2.56 -2.38 -5.78
CA CYS A 21 -3.24 -3.11 -4.72
C CYS A 21 -4.56 -2.44 -4.34
N ARG A 22 -5.36 -3.11 -3.52
CA ARG A 22 -6.61 -2.55 -2.98
C ARG A 22 -6.38 -2.02 -1.57
N ALA A 23 -6.57 -0.72 -1.37
CA ALA A 23 -6.78 -0.15 -0.05
C ALA A 23 -8.29 -0.11 0.21
N ASP A 24 -8.74 -0.72 1.32
CA ASP A 24 -10.16 -0.78 1.68
C ASP A 24 -10.40 -0.15 3.06
N ASP A 25 -11.57 0.45 3.22
CA ASP A 25 -12.01 1.20 4.39
C ASP A 25 -13.32 0.69 5.00
N ARG A 26 -13.84 -0.48 4.58
CA ARG A 26 -15.09 -1.08 5.07
C ARG A 26 -14.93 -1.71 6.45
N GLY A 27 -14.52 -0.90 7.44
CA GLY A 27 -14.21 -1.31 8.80
C GLY A 27 -12.83 -0.79 9.21
N ASP A 28 -11.96 -1.69 9.65
CA ASP A 28 -10.57 -1.34 9.89
C ASP A 28 -9.82 -1.11 8.57
N PRO A 29 -8.95 -0.09 8.49
CA PRO A 29 -8.18 0.22 7.30
C PRO A 29 -7.25 -0.95 6.92
N VAL A 30 -7.37 -1.46 5.68
CA VAL A 30 -6.51 -2.56 5.21
C VAL A 30 -5.91 -2.27 3.83
N ILE A 31 -4.69 -2.76 3.63
CA ILE A 31 -4.05 -2.89 2.31
C ILE A 31 -4.07 -4.38 1.95
N GLN A 32 -4.80 -4.73 0.90
CA GLN A 32 -4.93 -6.09 0.41
C GLN A 32 -3.95 -6.33 -0.75
N LEU A 33 -3.04 -7.29 -0.55
CA LEU A 33 -2.07 -7.76 -1.54
C LEU A 33 -2.53 -9.11 -2.11
N ALA A 34 -2.35 -9.30 -3.41
CA ALA A 34 -2.67 -10.55 -4.10
C ALA A 34 -1.54 -10.93 -5.08
N PRO A 35 -0.33 -11.24 -4.58
CA PRO A 35 0.80 -11.61 -5.43
C PRO A 35 0.54 -12.96 -6.14
N PRO A 36 1.15 -13.19 -7.33
CA PRO A 36 1.11 -14.48 -8.00
C PRO A 36 1.70 -15.60 -7.13
N LEU A 37 1.14 -16.81 -7.21
CA LEU A 37 1.63 -17.98 -6.46
C LEU A 37 3.04 -18.43 -6.86
N ILE A 38 3.51 -17.98 -8.03
CA ILE A 38 4.84 -18.27 -8.56
C ILE A 38 5.89 -17.22 -8.17
N MET A 39 5.48 -16.17 -7.43
CA MET A 39 6.37 -15.11 -7.00
C MET A 39 7.44 -15.66 -6.05
N ASP A 40 8.68 -15.23 -6.24
CA ASP A 40 9.80 -15.56 -5.37
C ASP A 40 10.04 -14.48 -4.32
N GLN A 41 11.08 -14.66 -3.50
CA GLN A 41 11.42 -13.72 -2.43
C GLN A 41 11.64 -12.28 -2.93
N SER A 42 12.19 -12.11 -4.14
CA SER A 42 12.50 -10.77 -4.66
C SER A 42 11.25 -9.92 -4.88
N GLY A 43 10.14 -10.55 -5.29
CA GLY A 43 8.85 -9.86 -5.42
C GLY A 43 8.26 -9.45 -4.08
N PHE A 44 8.44 -10.27 -3.03
CA PHE A 44 8.01 -9.89 -1.68
C PHE A 44 8.85 -8.74 -1.12
N ASP A 45 10.15 -8.74 -1.39
CA ASP A 45 11.06 -7.66 -0.97
C ASP A 45 10.68 -6.34 -1.67
N GLU A 46 10.35 -6.37 -2.95
CA GLU A 46 9.86 -5.18 -3.68
C GLU A 46 8.56 -4.62 -3.08
N ILE A 47 7.58 -5.50 -2.81
CA ILE A 47 6.32 -5.11 -2.17
C ILE A 47 6.59 -4.48 -0.79
N GLU A 48 7.46 -5.08 0.01
CA GLU A 48 7.85 -4.59 1.33
C GLU A 48 8.47 -3.19 1.25
N GLN A 49 9.43 -3.00 0.34
CA GLN A 49 10.13 -1.73 0.14
C GLN A 49 9.15 -0.61 -0.23
N ILE A 50 8.25 -0.88 -1.17
CA ILE A 50 7.24 0.11 -1.61
C ILE A 50 6.30 0.45 -0.46
N LEU A 51 5.77 -0.56 0.24
CA LEU A 51 4.88 -0.34 1.38
C LEU A 51 5.57 0.48 2.47
N ARG A 52 6.82 0.14 2.82
CA ARG A 52 7.60 0.87 3.82
C ARG A 52 7.76 2.33 3.43
N SER A 53 8.15 2.60 2.18
CA SER A 53 8.34 3.97 1.70
C SER A 53 7.05 4.78 1.82
N VAL A 54 5.95 4.27 1.26
CA VAL A 54 4.67 4.99 1.22
C VAL A 54 4.07 5.18 2.61
N LEU A 55 4.12 4.16 3.48
CA LEU A 55 3.59 4.26 4.84
C LEU A 55 4.44 5.18 5.73
N THR A 56 5.76 5.21 5.52
CA THR A 56 6.64 6.16 6.21
C THR A 56 6.29 7.59 5.82
N GLU A 57 6.11 7.87 4.53
CA GLU A 57 5.68 9.18 4.06
C GLU A 57 4.30 9.55 4.64
N ALA A 58 3.34 8.63 4.58
CA ALA A 58 1.99 8.84 5.13
C ALA A 58 2.03 9.21 6.62
N SER A 59 2.95 8.64 7.41
CA SER A 59 3.10 8.96 8.84
C SER A 59 3.56 10.39 9.11
N THR A 60 4.15 11.07 8.12
CA THR A 60 4.58 12.48 8.24
C THR A 60 3.49 13.48 7.83
N VAL A 61 2.42 12.99 7.21
CA VAL A 61 1.30 13.79 6.68
C VAL A 61 0.10 13.82 7.65
N LEU A 62 0.13 12.99 8.69
CA LEU A 62 -0.81 12.96 9.83
C LEU A 62 -0.46 14.05 10.84
#